data_AF-A0A9P0CWJ4-F1
#
_entry.id   AF-A0A9P0CWJ4-F1
#
_cell.length_a   1.000
_cell.length_b   1.000
_cell.length_c   1.000
_cell.angle_alpha   90.00
_cell.angle_beta   90.00
_cell.angle_gamma   90.00
#
_symmetry.space_group_name_H-M   'P 1'
#
loop_
_entity.id
_entity.type
_entity.pdbx_description
1 polymer ?
#
loop_
_entity_poly.entity_id
_entity_poly.type
_entity_poly.pdbx_seq_one_letter_code
_entity_poly.pdbx_strand_id
1 'polypeptide(L)'
;MQRKGNKIDVKEMGFESFYDLKTLFSAMGLNIAENVDGNEFKINEVKIFDFQKGSKLIRYKTSYGQAEWSSLNFKVKRRRSELQDIKNLILKKAYSKPLQLSENKKGI
;
A
#
# COMPACT_ATOMS: atom_id res chain seq x y z
N MET A 1 -10.83 26.85 34.06
CA MET A 1 -9.93 27.13 32.92
C MET A 1 -10.15 26.08 31.84
N GLN A 2 -10.69 26.45 30.67
CA GLN A 2 -10.75 25.54 29.52
C GLN A 2 -9.38 25.49 28.85
N ARG A 3 -8.79 24.29 28.71
CA ARG A 3 -7.59 24.08 27.90
C ARG A 3 -8.00 24.15 26.43
N LYS A 4 -7.64 25.22 25.72
CA LYS A 4 -7.78 25.27 24.26
C LYS A 4 -6.80 24.24 23.67
N GLY A 5 -7.33 23.14 23.13
CA GLY A 5 -6.51 22.14 22.45
C GLY A 5 -5.76 22.76 21.27
N ASN A 6 -4.57 22.23 20.97
CA ASN A 6 -3.79 22.68 19.81
C ASN A 6 -4.58 22.45 18.51
N LYS A 7 -4.54 23.42 17.59
CA LYS A 7 -5.17 23.29 16.27
C LYS A 7 -4.53 22.10 15.54
N ILE A 8 -5.35 21.12 15.16
CA ILE A 8 -4.91 20.01 14.32
C ILE A 8 -4.99 20.50 12.87
N ASP A 9 -3.85 20.51 12.17
CA ASP A 9 -3.82 20.78 10.74
C ASP A 9 -4.07 19.47 9.99
N VAL A 10 -5.28 19.31 9.45
CA VAL A 10 -5.72 18.09 8.77
C VAL A 10 -5.56 18.29 7.27
N LYS A 11 -4.77 17.43 6.64
CA LYS A 11 -4.76 17.29 5.17
C LYS A 11 -5.66 16.14 4.80
N GLU A 12 -6.77 16.46 4.16
CA GLU A 12 -7.68 15.45 3.62
C GLU A 12 -7.04 14.74 2.42
N MET A 13 -7.31 13.44 2.29
CA MET A 13 -6.85 12.65 1.16
C MET A 13 -7.98 12.51 0.13
N GLY A 14 -7.74 12.98 -1.10
CA GLY A 14 -8.63 12.79 -2.24
C GLY A 14 -8.27 11.55 -3.08
N PHE A 15 -9.05 11.27 -4.13
CA PHE A 15 -8.83 10.14 -5.04
C PHE A 15 -7.45 10.18 -5.72
N GLU A 16 -6.90 11.37 -5.90
CA GLU A 16 -5.59 11.66 -6.45
C GLU A 16 -4.43 11.30 -5.51
N SER A 17 -4.71 11.07 -4.22
CA SER A 17 -3.73 10.69 -3.21
C SER A 17 -3.43 9.18 -3.18
N PHE A 18 -4.15 8.38 -3.99
CA PHE A 18 -4.02 6.92 -4.00
C PHE A 18 -3.27 6.42 -5.24
N TYR A 19 -2.35 5.48 -5.01
CA TYR A 19 -1.51 4.87 -6.04
C TYR A 19 -1.71 3.36 -6.09
N ASP A 20 -1.49 2.77 -7.27
CA ASP A 20 -1.61 1.34 -7.51
C ASP A 20 -0.36 0.60 -7.00
N LEU A 21 -0.49 -0.01 -5.81
CA LEU A 21 0.58 -0.80 -5.19
C LEU A 21 0.94 -2.06 -5.98
N LYS A 22 -0.01 -2.65 -6.72
CA LYS A 22 0.29 -3.86 -7.53
C LYS A 22 1.18 -3.49 -8.71
N THR A 23 0.88 -2.38 -9.37
CA THR A 23 1.75 -1.83 -10.42
C THR A 23 3.13 -1.46 -9.85
N LEU A 24 3.18 -0.88 -8.64
CA LEU A 24 4.44 -0.57 -7.95
C LEU A 24 5.30 -1.83 -7.69
N PHE A 25 4.71 -2.90 -7.14
CA PHE A 25 5.43 -4.16 -6.88
C PHE A 25 6.01 -4.74 -8.17
N SER A 26 5.22 -4.72 -9.26
CA SER A 26 5.68 -5.16 -10.58
C SER A 26 6.83 -4.32 -11.11
N ALA A 27 6.72 -2.98 -11.05
CA ALA A 27 7.76 -2.05 -11.49
C ALA A 27 9.06 -2.18 -10.68
N MET A 28 8.96 -2.57 -9.41
CA MET A 28 10.11 -2.85 -8.55
C MET A 28 10.72 -4.25 -8.76
N GLY A 29 10.13 -5.09 -9.62
CA GLY A 29 10.55 -6.47 -9.84
C GLY A 29 10.33 -7.37 -8.62
N LEU A 30 9.36 -7.04 -7.77
CA LEU A 30 9.01 -7.82 -6.59
C LEU A 30 8.06 -8.95 -7.00
N ASN A 31 8.60 -10.15 -7.15
CA ASN A 31 7.80 -11.36 -7.34
C ASN A 31 7.85 -12.19 -6.05
N ILE A 32 6.86 -11.97 -5.18
CA ILE A 32 6.71 -12.63 -3.88
C ILE A 32 5.49 -13.54 -4.01
N ALA A 33 5.71 -14.85 -4.03
CA ALA A 33 4.64 -15.84 -4.12
C ALA A 33 4.23 -16.40 -2.74
N GLU A 34 5.15 -16.36 -1.78
CA GLU A 34 4.98 -16.93 -0.45
C GLU A 34 5.47 -15.95 0.61
N ASN A 35 4.87 -16.04 1.80
CA ASN A 35 5.30 -15.32 2.98
C ASN A 35 6.48 -16.03 3.68
N VAL A 36 6.99 -15.45 4.77
CA VAL A 36 8.12 -16.03 5.52
C VAL A 36 7.80 -17.40 6.13
N ASP A 37 6.51 -17.69 6.35
CA ASP A 37 6.02 -18.95 6.92
C ASP A 37 5.72 -20.01 5.83
N GLY A 38 5.99 -19.72 4.55
CA GLY A 38 5.72 -20.61 3.42
C GLY A 38 4.26 -20.63 2.94
N ASN A 39 3.41 -19.75 3.44
CA ASN A 39 2.02 -19.62 2.99
C ASN A 39 1.94 -18.76 1.72
N GLU A 40 1.00 -19.09 0.84
CA GLU A 40 0.74 -18.32 -0.39
C GLU A 40 0.45 -16.84 -0.06
N PHE A 41 1.10 -15.94 -0.79
CA PHE A 41 0.90 -14.50 -0.68
C PHE A 41 0.16 -13.94 -1.89
N LYS A 42 -0.99 -13.31 -1.63
CA LYS A 42 -1.78 -12.59 -2.65
C LYS A 42 -1.94 -11.13 -2.25
N ILE A 43 -1.29 -10.24 -3.00
CA ILE A 43 -1.36 -8.78 -2.77
C ILE A 43 -2.79 -8.24 -2.73
N ASN A 44 -3.70 -8.82 -3.53
CA ASN A 44 -5.10 -8.40 -3.60
C ASN A 44 -5.90 -8.70 -2.31
N GLU A 45 -5.41 -9.62 -1.48
CA GLU A 45 -6.05 -10.00 -0.21
C GLU A 45 -5.59 -9.12 0.95
N VAL A 46 -4.49 -8.37 0.78
CA VAL A 46 -3.95 -7.49 1.80
C VAL A 46 -4.86 -6.28 2.02
N LYS A 47 -5.13 -5.97 3.30
CA LYS A 47 -5.87 -4.79 3.73
C LYS A 47 -4.99 -3.74 4.36
N ILE A 48 -3.94 -4.17 5.05
CA ILE A 48 -3.02 -3.28 5.75
C ILE A 48 -1.60 -3.71 5.42
N PHE A 49 -0.78 -2.75 5.04
CA PHE A 49 0.66 -2.88 4.98
C PHE A 49 1.30 -2.04 6.07
N ASP A 50 2.42 -2.52 6.58
CA ASP A 50 3.32 -1.77 7.43
C ASP A 50 4.74 -1.88 6.88
N PHE A 51 5.29 -0.71 6.56
CA PHE A 51 6.60 -0.54 5.95
C PHE A 51 7.51 0.19 6.92
N GLN A 52 8.61 -0.44 7.29
CA GLN A 52 9.65 0.20 8.07
C GLN A 52 10.78 0.66 7.15
N LYS A 53 11.10 1.96 7.21
CA LYS A 53 12.21 2.53 6.43
C LYS A 53 13.53 1.80 6.77
N GLY A 54 14.24 1.36 5.74
CA GLY A 54 15.50 0.61 5.89
C GLY A 54 15.33 -0.89 6.09
N SER A 55 14.10 -1.37 6.27
CA SER A 55 13.81 -2.81 6.39
C SER A 55 13.57 -3.45 5.02
N LYS A 56 13.94 -4.74 4.91
CA LYS A 56 13.54 -5.63 3.80
C LYS A 56 12.32 -6.49 4.16
N LEU A 57 11.79 -6.31 5.36
CA LEU A 57 10.60 -6.97 5.85
C LEU A 57 9.40 -6.06 5.63
N ILE A 58 8.38 -6.58 4.96
CA ILE A 58 7.07 -5.95 4.85
C ILE A 58 6.12 -6.74 5.74
N ARG A 59 5.44 -6.06 6.65
CA ARG A 59 4.39 -6.68 7.45
C ARG A 59 3.03 -6.40 6.83
N TYR A 60 2.13 -7.37 6.87
CA TYR A 60 0.78 -7.20 6.33
C TYR A 60 -0.29 -7.94 7.13
N LYS A 61 -1.55 -7.50 6.92
CA LYS A 61 -2.77 -8.14 7.40
C LYS A 61 -3.78 -8.26 6.27
N THR A 62 -4.54 -9.36 6.24
CA THR A 62 -5.62 -9.60 5.27
C THR A 62 -7.00 -9.23 5.83
N SER A 63 -7.08 -8.87 7.12
CA SER A 63 -8.27 -8.35 7.78
C SER A 63 -7.92 -7.28 8.81
N TYR A 64 -8.81 -6.31 9.01
CA TYR A 64 -8.67 -5.29 10.05
C TYR A 64 -8.75 -5.88 11.47
N GLY A 65 -9.45 -7.01 11.64
CA GLY A 65 -9.59 -7.69 12.93
C GLY A 65 -8.48 -8.70 13.23
N GLN A 66 -7.54 -8.92 12.29
CA GLN A 66 -6.44 -9.85 12.49
C GLN A 66 -5.50 -9.28 13.57
N ALA A 67 -5.25 -10.03 14.66
CA ALA A 67 -4.34 -9.60 15.73
C ALA A 67 -2.89 -9.60 15.25
N GLU A 68 -2.45 -10.75 14.73
CA GLU A 68 -1.07 -11.00 14.34
C GLU A 68 -0.72 -10.47 12.96
N TRP A 69 0.55 -10.15 12.75
CA TRP A 69 1.08 -9.72 11.46
C TRP A 69 1.73 -10.88 10.73
N SER A 70 1.41 -11.01 9.44
CA SER A 70 2.19 -11.86 8.54
C SER A 70 3.35 -11.05 7.97
N SER A 71 4.43 -11.72 7.59
CA SER A 71 5.64 -11.05 7.11
C SER A 71 6.06 -11.54 5.73
N LEU A 72 6.49 -10.61 4.88
CA LEU A 72 7.11 -10.87 3.59
C LEU A 72 8.55 -10.43 3.64
N ASN A 73 9.45 -11.26 3.15
CA ASN A 73 10.82 -10.86 2.87
C ASN A 73 10.94 -10.62 1.36
N PHE A 74 11.20 -9.39 0.96
CA PHE A 74 11.34 -9.09 -0.46
C PHE A 74 12.81 -9.18 -0.88
N LYS A 75 13.07 -10.03 -1.87
CA LYS A 75 14.33 -10.04 -2.61
C LYS A 75 14.07 -9.36 -3.94
N VAL A 76 14.80 -8.29 -4.17
CA VAL A 76 14.81 -7.60 -5.45
C VAL A 76 15.57 -8.48 -6.45
N LYS A 77 14.85 -9.29 -7.24
CA LYS A 77 15.42 -10.08 -8.33
C LYS A 77 15.60 -9.15 -9.54
N ARG A 78 16.80 -8.60 -9.74
CA ARG A 78 17.08 -7.67 -10.85
C ARG A 78 18.01 -8.30 -11.89
N ARG A 79 17.61 -8.24 -13.18
CA ARG A 79 18.55 -8.22 -14.30
C ARG A 79 19.01 -6.76 -14.50
N ARG A 80 20.30 -6.57 -14.77
CA ARG A 80 20.98 -5.25 -14.73
C ARG A 80 20.42 -4.22 -15.74
N SER A 81 19.67 -4.65 -16.75
CA SER A 81 19.17 -3.85 -17.87
C SER A 81 17.76 -3.27 -17.70
N GLU A 82 16.99 -3.68 -16.68
CA GLU A 82 15.57 -3.30 -16.51
C GLU A 82 15.34 -2.30 -15.36
N LEU A 83 16.43 -1.70 -14.85
CA LEU A 83 16.35 -0.68 -13.81
C LEU A 83 15.69 0.59 -14.36
N GLN A 84 14.41 0.78 -14.08
CA GLN A 84 13.98 2.13 -13.74
C GLN A 84 14.73 2.49 -12.45
N ASP A 85 15.60 3.49 -12.54
CA ASP A 85 16.16 4.13 -11.34
C ASP A 85 14.98 4.47 -10.41
N ILE A 86 15.09 4.16 -9.12
CA ILE A 86 14.05 4.49 -8.12
C ILE A 86 13.73 5.98 -8.19
N LYS A 87 14.72 6.82 -8.55
CA LYS A 87 14.55 8.26 -8.77
C LYS A 87 13.62 8.61 -9.93
N ASN A 88 13.45 7.71 -10.90
CA ASN A 88 12.63 7.88 -12.10
C ASN A 88 11.36 7.02 -12.07
N LEU A 89 11.02 6.42 -10.91
CA LEU A 89 9.86 5.57 -10.77
C LEU A 89 8.57 6.39 -10.92
N ILE A 90 7.80 6.12 -11.96
CA ILE A 90 6.52 6.79 -12.19
C ILE A 90 5.43 6.01 -11.44
N LEU A 91 4.88 6.62 -10.39
CA LEU A 91 3.76 6.03 -9.64
C LEU A 91 2.46 6.15 -10.43
N LYS A 92 1.82 5.01 -10.69
CA LYS A 92 0.52 4.96 -11.33
C LYS A 92 -0.58 5.28 -10.32
N LYS A 93 -1.44 6.25 -10.63
CA LYS A 93 -2.62 6.56 -9.80
C LYS A 93 -3.58 5.37 -9.78
N ALA A 94 -4.15 5.09 -8.60
CA ALA A 94 -5.17 4.04 -8.45
C ALA A 94 -6.50 4.45 -9.08
N TYR A 95 -6.81 5.75 -9.07
CA TYR A 95 -8.05 6.30 -9.58
C TYR A 95 -7.77 7.44 -10.56
N SER A 96 -8.52 7.49 -11.66
CA SER A 96 -8.47 8.58 -12.64
C SER A 96 -9.49 9.69 -12.35
N LYS A 97 -10.50 9.39 -11.54
CA LYS A 97 -11.60 10.28 -11.16
C LYS A 97 -12.13 9.92 -9.76
N PRO A 98 -12.87 10.82 -9.09
CA PRO A 98 -13.54 10.49 -7.84
C PRO A 98 -14.42 9.24 -7.97
N LEU A 99 -14.42 8.41 -6.93
CA LEU A 99 -15.32 7.27 -6.85
C LEU A 99 -16.75 7.80 -6.72
N GLN A 100 -17.62 7.45 -7.67
CA GLN A 100 -19.02 7.81 -7.56
C GLN A 100 -19.67 6.99 -6.45
N LEU A 101 -20.48 7.64 -5.62
CA LEU A 101 -21.34 6.94 -4.68
C LEU A 101 -22.30 6.03 -5.47
N SER A 102 -22.45 4.78 -5.03
CA SER A 102 -23.52 3.90 -5.51
C SER A 102 -24.87 4.57 -5.32
N GLU A 103 -25.85 4.27 -6.18
CA GLU A 103 -27.19 4.88 -6.11
C GLU A 103 -27.83 4.76 -4.71
N ASN A 104 -27.65 3.60 -4.05
CA ASN A 104 -28.13 3.33 -2.70
C ASN A 104 -27.49 4.20 -1.59
N LYS A 105 -26.47 5.00 -1.92
CA LYS A 105 -25.76 5.90 -0.98
C LYS A 105 -25.92 7.37 -1.35
N LYS A 106 -26.68 7.70 -2.39
CA LYS A 106 -26.94 9.09 -2.82
C LYS A 106 -28.12 9.77 -2.11
N GLY A 107 -28.88 9.02 -1.31
CA GLY A 107 -30.17 9.46 -0.75
C GLY A 107 -30.29 9.40 0.78
N ILE A 108 -29.18 9.59 1.51
CA ILE A 108 -29.22 9.89 2.96
C ILE A 108 -28.80 11.35 3.13
#